data_AF-A0A948SN74-F1
#
_entry.id   AF-A0A948SN74-F1
#
_cell.length_a   1.000
_cell.length_b   1.000
_cell.length_c   1.000
_cell.angle_alpha   90.00
_cell.angle_beta   90.00
_cell.angle_gamma   90.00
#
_symmetry.space_group_name_H-M   'P 1'
#
loop_
_entity.id
_entity.type
_entity.pdbx_description
1 polymer ?
#
loop_
_entity_poly.entity_id
_entity_poly.type
_entity_poly.pdbx_seq_one_letter_code
_entity_poly.pdbx_strand_id
1 'polypeptide(L)'
;MATHEIQGTLWDETGTASCVMDATHAPARAERDEPRAGALNHVIADALRAAYFAEAGELATRYGVSSSAVVEHLESAGLARMPRPERAISHIRCAVHAAALVRGDAQAWADLLTALGPAFDRACAARLDKARGIAFARRFWQDARASTLGMVPRPSGRPRGVRAPDLRNFAATKPLRHWLAERLLGSLETELGRAASAAERLDAVQEVRTLRLPAHGYVSAEATAT
;
A
#
# COMPACT_ATOMS: atom_id res chain seq x y z
N MET A 1 -27.13 5.86 27.87
CA MET A 1 -25.94 5.09 27.44
C MET A 1 -25.20 5.95 26.42
N ALA A 2 -24.15 6.64 26.85
CA ALA A 2 -23.43 7.60 26.02
C ALA A 2 -22.51 6.86 25.04
N THR A 3 -22.73 7.07 23.75
CA THR A 3 -21.84 6.67 22.66
C THR A 3 -20.62 7.59 22.67
N HIS A 4 -19.49 7.08 23.15
CA HIS A 4 -18.20 7.75 22.99
C HIS A 4 -17.78 7.62 21.51
N GLU A 5 -17.98 8.68 20.74
CA GLU A 5 -17.38 8.82 19.42
C GLU A 5 -15.86 8.95 19.55
N ILE A 6 -15.13 7.99 18.99
CA ILE A 6 -13.67 8.03 18.88
C ILE A 6 -13.32 9.01 17.75
N GLN A 7 -13.31 10.31 18.05
CA GLN A 7 -12.75 11.33 17.17
C GLN A 7 -11.22 11.25 17.18
N GLY A 8 -10.60 11.19 15.99
CA GLY A 8 -9.16 11.09 15.81
C GLY A 8 -8.67 9.66 15.56
N THR A 9 -9.22 8.98 14.56
CA THR A 9 -8.65 7.70 14.14
C THR A 9 -7.22 7.96 13.64
N LEU A 10 -6.29 7.02 13.89
CA LEU A 10 -4.92 6.99 13.35
C LEU A 10 -4.83 7.29 11.83
N TRP A 11 -5.98 7.23 11.16
CA TRP A 11 -6.20 7.27 9.74
C TRP A 11 -6.88 8.55 9.27
N ASP A 12 -7.34 9.44 10.15
CA ASP A 12 -7.92 10.73 9.77
C ASP A 12 -7.07 11.86 10.33
N GLU A 13 -6.43 12.62 9.44
CA GLU A 13 -5.71 13.81 9.83
C GLU A 13 -6.69 14.98 9.93
N THR A 14 -6.97 15.42 11.15
CA THR A 14 -7.13 16.84 11.43
C THR A 14 -5.95 17.25 12.30
N GLY A 15 -4.93 17.84 11.66
CA GLY A 15 -3.68 18.21 12.32
C GLY A 15 -3.18 19.56 11.83
N THR A 16 -3.82 20.62 12.31
CA THR A 16 -3.13 21.88 12.63
C THR A 16 -2.21 21.66 13.82
N ALA A 17 -0.90 21.78 13.63
CA ALA A 17 0.02 22.38 14.61
C ALA A 17 1.38 22.61 13.94
N SER A 18 1.64 23.89 13.65
CA SER A 18 2.94 24.43 13.31
C SER A 18 3.74 24.58 14.60
N CYS A 19 4.88 23.89 14.69
CA CYS A 19 5.92 24.17 15.66
C CYS A 19 7.25 24.19 14.91
N VAL A 20 7.56 25.29 14.24
CA VAL A 20 8.90 25.56 13.72
C VAL A 20 9.75 26.01 14.91
N MET A 21 10.67 25.18 15.37
CA MET A 21 11.75 25.61 16.26
C MET A 21 13.03 25.72 15.45
N ASP A 22 13.54 26.94 15.35
CA ASP A 22 14.88 27.27 14.88
C ASP A 22 15.90 26.61 15.80
N ALA A 23 16.81 25.80 15.24
CA ALA A 23 17.93 25.23 15.97
C ALA A 23 19.24 25.64 15.29
N THR A 24 19.67 26.87 15.58
CA THR A 24 21.01 27.35 15.27
C THR A 24 21.91 27.02 16.45
N HIS A 25 22.73 25.96 16.37
CA HIS A 25 24.07 25.88 16.97
C HIS A 25 24.76 24.55 16.62
N ALA A 26 26.02 24.64 16.19
CA ALA A 26 26.95 23.55 15.92
C ALA A 26 28.35 23.96 16.44
N PRO A 27 29.34 23.05 16.57
CA PRO A 27 29.28 21.68 17.07
C PRO A 27 30.38 21.38 18.11
N ALA A 28 30.30 20.22 18.80
CA ALA A 28 31.47 19.59 19.43
C ALA A 28 31.62 18.15 18.94
N ARG A 29 32.87 17.79 18.63
CA ARG A 29 33.37 16.63 17.90
C ARG A 29 32.77 15.28 18.32
N ALA A 30 32.37 14.47 17.34
CA ALA A 30 32.21 13.03 17.48
C ALA A 30 32.90 12.32 16.30
N GLU A 31 33.45 11.16 16.60
CA GLU A 31 34.29 10.31 15.76
C GLU A 31 33.68 10.01 14.39
N ARG A 32 34.52 9.90 13.36
CA ARG A 32 34.09 9.54 12.00
C ARG A 32 33.73 8.06 11.97
N ASP A 33 32.49 7.74 12.32
CA ASP A 33 31.81 6.59 11.75
C ASP A 33 31.54 6.91 10.27
N GLU A 34 32.08 6.11 9.35
CA GLU A 34 31.70 6.21 7.95
C GLU A 34 30.18 6.01 7.85
N PRO A 35 29.41 6.98 7.32
CA PRO A 35 27.97 6.88 7.32
C PRO A 35 27.55 5.65 6.50
N ARG A 36 26.88 4.69 7.14
CA ARG A 36 26.22 3.58 6.44
C ARG A 36 25.43 4.17 5.28
N ALA A 37 25.67 3.68 4.07
CA ALA A 37 25.00 4.21 2.87
C ALA A 37 23.47 4.14 3.04
N GLY A 38 22.82 5.26 3.36
CA GLY A 38 21.39 5.35 3.66
C GLY A 38 21.02 5.75 5.10
N ALA A 39 21.99 6.03 5.97
CA ALA A 39 21.73 6.55 7.31
C ALA A 39 21.00 7.91 7.26
N LEU A 40 20.07 8.12 8.19
CA LEU A 40 19.36 9.40 8.30
C LEU A 40 20.26 10.47 8.89
N ASN A 41 20.04 11.72 8.48
CA ASN A 41 20.65 12.87 9.14
C ASN A 41 20.28 12.85 10.63
N HIS A 42 21.27 12.98 11.52
CA HIS A 42 21.10 12.96 12.98
C HIS A 42 20.01 13.94 13.45
N VAL A 43 19.90 15.14 12.87
CA VAL A 43 18.86 16.13 13.21
C VAL A 43 17.46 15.56 12.96
N ILE A 44 17.26 14.87 11.84
CA ILE A 44 15.97 14.24 11.49
C ILE A 44 15.72 13.04 12.39
N ALA A 45 16.74 12.21 12.64
CA ALA A 45 16.63 11.06 13.51
C ALA A 45 16.24 11.46 14.94
N ASP A 46 16.83 12.53 15.48
CA ASP A 46 16.49 13.07 16.81
C ASP A 46 15.09 13.66 16.84
N ALA A 47 14.67 14.38 15.81
CA ALA A 47 13.31 14.89 15.70
C ALA A 47 12.26 13.76 15.60
N LEU A 48 12.57 12.67 14.88
CA LEU A 48 11.73 11.47 14.82
C LEU A 48 11.61 10.80 16.19
N ARG A 49 12.70 10.71 16.96
CA ARG A 49 12.67 10.18 18.33
C ARG A 49 11.83 11.06 19.26
N ALA A 50 11.97 12.38 19.17
CA ALA A 50 11.15 13.32 19.94
C ALA A 50 9.65 13.14 19.61
N ALA A 51 9.29 13.12 18.32
CA ALA A 51 7.91 12.92 17.89
C ALA A 51 7.36 11.53 18.29
N TYR A 52 8.20 10.50 18.27
CA TYR A 52 7.83 9.16 18.71
C TYR A 52 7.34 9.17 20.17
N PHE A 53 8.07 9.82 21.08
CA PHE A 53 7.69 9.89 22.49
C PHE A 53 6.51 10.85 22.71
N ALA A 54 6.43 11.95 21.96
CA ALA A 54 5.37 12.94 22.09
C ALA A 54 4.01 12.45 21.58
N GLU A 55 3.97 11.75 20.43
CA GLU A 55 2.73 11.50 19.69
C GLU A 55 2.39 10.02 19.50
N ALA A 56 3.39 9.12 19.53
CA ALA A 56 3.20 7.72 19.20
C ALA A 56 3.49 6.75 20.35
N GLY A 57 3.82 7.25 21.55
CA GLY A 57 4.24 6.43 22.69
C GLY A 57 3.22 5.36 23.11
N GLU A 58 1.93 5.71 23.15
CA GLU A 58 0.86 4.75 23.47
C GLU A 58 0.77 3.63 22.41
N LEU A 59 0.78 4.00 21.14
CA LEU A 59 0.71 3.05 20.01
C LEU A 59 1.95 2.14 19.98
N ALA A 60 3.12 2.72 20.22
CA ALA A 60 4.38 2.00 20.25
C ALA A 60 4.46 1.00 21.40
N THR A 61 3.93 1.38 22.58
CA THR A 61 3.81 0.48 23.73
C THR A 61 2.88 -0.68 23.43
N ARG A 62 1.73 -0.41 22.80
CA ARG A 62 0.74 -1.44 22.42
C ARG A 62 1.33 -2.51 21.49
N TYR A 63 2.18 -2.12 20.53
CA TYR A 63 2.80 -3.03 19.57
C TYR A 63 4.22 -3.49 19.96
N GLY A 64 4.75 -3.05 21.11
CA GLY A 64 6.13 -3.37 21.52
C GLY A 64 7.20 -2.92 20.52
N VAL A 65 7.00 -1.75 19.89
CA VAL A 65 7.93 -1.16 18.92
C VAL A 65 8.75 -0.08 19.61
N SER A 66 10.08 -0.19 19.59
CA SER A 66 10.99 0.84 20.11
C SER A 66 11.23 1.96 19.09
N SER A 67 11.63 3.15 19.55
CA SER A 67 12.03 4.26 18.67
C SER A 67 13.18 3.88 17.71
N SER A 68 14.17 3.11 18.17
CA SER A 68 15.28 2.62 17.32
C SER A 68 14.76 1.78 16.15
N ALA A 69 13.86 0.84 16.41
CA ALA A 69 13.24 0.02 15.37
C ALA A 69 12.46 0.85 14.33
N VAL A 70 11.86 1.98 14.72
CA VAL A 70 11.21 2.91 13.78
C VAL A 70 12.24 3.61 12.89
N VAL A 71 13.32 4.11 13.47
CA VAL A 71 14.40 4.76 12.71
C VAL A 71 15.04 3.76 11.74
N GLU A 72 15.39 2.56 12.21
CA GLU A 72 15.94 1.48 11.38
C GLU A 72 15.01 1.11 10.22
N HIS A 73 13.70 1.04 10.48
CA HIS A 73 12.70 0.81 9.45
C HIS A 73 12.71 1.92 8.39
N LEU A 74 12.70 3.19 8.80
CA LEU A 74 12.68 4.34 7.90
C LEU A 74 13.99 4.48 7.09
N GLU A 75 15.14 4.18 7.70
CA GLU A 75 16.43 4.10 7.01
C GLU A 75 16.41 2.99 5.95
N SER A 76 15.93 1.80 6.31
CA SER A 76 15.79 0.66 5.39
C SER A 76 14.81 0.96 4.24
N ALA A 77 13.74 1.70 4.53
CA ALA A 77 12.77 2.18 3.54
C ALA A 77 13.35 3.29 2.63
N GLY A 78 14.56 3.78 2.93
CA GLY A 78 15.26 4.78 2.14
C GLY A 78 14.77 6.20 2.36
N LEU A 79 14.26 6.53 3.56
CA LEU A 79 13.76 7.86 3.90
C LEU A 79 14.78 8.96 3.58
N ALA A 80 16.07 8.73 3.84
CA ALA A 80 17.14 9.69 3.56
C ALA A 80 17.22 10.14 2.08
N ARG A 81 16.70 9.34 1.15
CA ARG A 81 16.70 9.63 -0.30
C ARG A 81 15.37 10.21 -0.79
N MET A 82 14.37 10.32 0.08
CA MET A 82 13.05 10.81 -0.30
C MET A 82 13.03 12.33 -0.40
N PRO A 83 12.17 12.91 -1.26
CA PRO A 83 11.91 14.34 -1.21
C PRO A 83 11.24 14.69 0.12
N ARG A 84 11.81 15.65 0.85
CA ARG A 84 11.29 16.15 2.13
C ARG A 84 11.20 15.06 3.22
N PRO A 85 12.34 14.46 3.63
CA PRO A 85 12.38 13.41 4.64
C PRO A 85 11.78 13.83 5.99
N GLU A 86 11.78 15.13 6.29
CA GLU A 86 11.18 15.71 7.49
C GLU A 86 9.67 15.42 7.63
N ARG A 87 8.96 15.12 6.52
CA ARG A 87 7.53 14.76 6.56
C ARG A 87 7.23 13.50 7.37
N ALA A 88 8.22 12.62 7.53
CA ALA A 88 8.05 11.43 8.37
C ALA A 88 7.75 11.77 9.84
N ILE A 89 8.15 12.95 10.30
CA ILE A 89 7.88 13.45 11.66
C ILE A 89 6.36 13.61 11.85
N SER A 90 5.68 14.28 10.92
CA SER A 90 4.22 14.49 10.96
C SER A 90 3.40 13.21 10.81
N HIS A 91 4.02 12.12 10.36
CA HIS A 91 3.35 10.83 10.18
C HIS A 91 3.98 9.75 11.08
N ILE A 92 4.55 10.14 12.22
CA ILE A 92 5.29 9.22 13.11
C ILE A 92 4.44 8.04 13.59
N ARG A 93 3.14 8.25 13.85
CA ARG A 93 2.23 7.15 14.23
C ARG A 93 2.08 6.11 13.11
N CYS A 94 2.07 6.55 11.84
CA CYS A 94 2.08 5.65 10.69
C CYS A 94 3.41 4.89 10.59
N ALA A 95 4.54 5.53 10.91
CA ALA A 95 5.86 4.88 10.91
C ALA A 95 5.96 3.78 12.00
N VAL A 96 5.45 4.05 13.21
CA VAL A 96 5.34 3.06 14.29
C VAL A 96 4.49 1.87 13.87
N HIS A 97 3.31 2.13 13.29
CA HIS A 97 2.42 1.08 12.81
C HIS A 97 3.08 0.25 11.70
N ALA A 98 3.78 0.89 10.75
CA ALA A 98 4.49 0.20 9.69
C ALA A 98 5.64 -0.68 10.22
N ALA A 99 6.41 -0.20 11.20
CA ALA A 99 7.44 -0.99 11.86
C ALA A 99 6.85 -2.24 12.56
N ALA A 100 5.69 -2.11 13.21
CA ALA A 100 4.96 -3.25 13.79
C ALA A 100 4.52 -4.26 12.72
N LEU A 101 3.95 -3.78 11.60
CA LEU A 101 3.50 -4.63 10.50
C LEU A 101 4.66 -5.41 9.85
N VAL A 102 5.81 -4.77 9.68
CA VAL A 102 7.04 -5.38 9.13
C VAL A 102 7.57 -6.48 10.06
N ARG A 103 7.45 -6.31 11.37
CA ARG A 103 7.79 -7.34 12.37
C ARG A 103 6.78 -8.48 12.45
N GLY A 104 5.65 -8.39 11.73
CA GLY A 104 4.60 -9.41 11.74
C GLY A 104 3.68 -9.37 12.95
N ASP A 105 3.58 -8.23 13.63
CA ASP A 105 2.67 -8.07 14.77
C ASP A 105 1.21 -8.32 14.37
N ALA A 106 0.59 -9.33 14.98
CA ALA A 106 -0.76 -9.76 14.60
C ALA A 106 -1.82 -8.69 14.90
N GLN A 107 -1.66 -7.95 16.00
CA GLN A 107 -2.60 -6.91 16.41
C GLN A 107 -2.52 -5.71 15.45
N ALA A 108 -1.31 -5.27 15.08
CA ALA A 108 -1.12 -4.19 14.12
C ALA A 108 -1.75 -4.53 12.76
N TRP A 109 -1.64 -5.77 12.30
CA TRP A 109 -2.30 -6.25 11.08
C TRP A 109 -3.83 -6.26 11.22
N ALA A 110 -4.37 -6.70 12.37
CA ALA A 110 -5.80 -6.70 12.63
C ALA A 110 -6.37 -5.27 12.68
N ASP A 111 -5.69 -4.34 13.34
CA ASP A 111 -6.08 -2.93 13.45
C ASP A 111 -6.09 -2.25 12.07
N LEU A 112 -5.08 -2.51 11.25
CA LEU A 112 -5.02 -1.98 9.87
C LEU A 112 -6.19 -2.48 9.02
N LEU A 113 -6.48 -3.78 9.07
CA LEU A 113 -7.56 -4.39 8.29
C LEU A 113 -8.93 -3.92 8.77
N THR A 114 -9.11 -3.76 10.08
CA THR A 114 -10.35 -3.24 10.67
C THR A 114 -10.61 -1.81 10.21
N ALA A 115 -9.56 -0.98 10.18
CA ALA A 115 -9.70 0.42 9.79
C ALA A 115 -9.88 0.63 8.27
N LEU A 116 -9.05 -0.01 7.45
CA LEU A 116 -8.98 0.29 6.01
C LEU A 116 -9.70 -0.73 5.13
N GLY A 117 -9.90 -1.96 5.62
CA GLY A 117 -10.51 -3.06 4.86
C GLY A 117 -11.87 -2.68 4.26
N PRO A 118 -12.84 -2.17 5.04
CA PRO A 118 -14.16 -1.83 4.52
C PRO A 118 -14.13 -0.74 3.43
N ALA A 119 -13.23 0.25 3.55
CA ALA A 119 -13.08 1.30 2.55
C ALA A 119 -12.48 0.76 1.24
N PHE A 120 -11.52 -0.15 1.33
CA PHE A 120 -10.86 -0.76 0.19
C PHE A 120 -11.80 -1.70 -0.56
N ASP A 121 -12.61 -2.48 0.16
CA ASP A 121 -13.66 -3.33 -0.40
C ASP A 121 -14.66 -2.49 -1.22
N ARG A 122 -15.12 -1.37 -0.66
CA ARG A 122 -16.03 -0.44 -1.36
C ARG A 122 -15.38 0.19 -2.59
N ALA A 123 -14.12 0.63 -2.48
CA ALA A 123 -13.40 1.24 -3.60
C ALA A 123 -13.21 0.27 -4.78
N CYS A 124 -12.89 -1.01 -4.50
CA CYS A 124 -12.78 -2.04 -5.54
C CYS A 124 -14.15 -2.43 -6.11
N ALA A 125 -15.17 -2.59 -5.28
CA ALA A 125 -16.53 -2.92 -5.71
C ALA A 125 -17.22 -1.81 -6.53
N ALA A 126 -16.72 -0.57 -6.47
CA ALA A 126 -17.21 0.52 -7.31
C ALA A 126 -16.66 0.47 -8.76
N ARG A 127 -15.60 -0.30 -9.01
CA ARG A 127 -14.87 -0.33 -10.31
C ARG A 127 -14.90 -1.72 -10.98
N LEU A 128 -15.18 -2.75 -10.21
CA LEU A 128 -15.39 -4.13 -10.65
C LEU A 128 -16.78 -4.59 -10.25
N ASP A 129 -17.25 -5.71 -10.81
CA ASP A 129 -18.38 -6.44 -10.23
C ASP A 129 -18.17 -6.66 -8.73
N LYS A 130 -19.24 -6.53 -7.93
CA LYS A 130 -19.18 -6.50 -6.46
C LYS A 130 -18.41 -7.70 -5.88
N ALA A 131 -18.68 -8.91 -6.37
CA ALA A 131 -18.00 -10.11 -5.88
C ALA A 131 -16.52 -10.11 -6.26
N ARG A 132 -16.20 -9.69 -7.49
CA ARG A 132 -14.82 -9.55 -7.98
C ARG A 132 -14.04 -8.47 -7.24
N GLY A 133 -14.67 -7.33 -6.96
CA GLY A 133 -14.06 -6.22 -6.22
C GLY A 133 -13.67 -6.60 -4.80
N ILE A 134 -14.58 -7.26 -4.07
CA ILE A 134 -14.29 -7.76 -2.71
C ILE A 134 -13.18 -8.82 -2.75
N ALA A 135 -13.24 -9.77 -3.70
CA ALA A 135 -12.20 -10.78 -3.85
C ALA A 135 -10.83 -10.16 -4.18
N PHE A 136 -10.80 -9.12 -5.00
CA PHE A 136 -9.58 -8.38 -5.34
C PHE A 136 -8.99 -7.68 -4.11
N ALA A 137 -9.80 -6.94 -3.35
CA ALA A 137 -9.35 -6.25 -2.14
C ALA A 137 -8.79 -7.23 -1.10
N ARG A 138 -9.43 -8.38 -0.89
CA ARG A 138 -8.91 -9.45 -0.01
C ARG A 138 -7.58 -10.00 -0.48
N ARG A 139 -7.43 -10.26 -1.78
CA ARG A 139 -6.15 -10.71 -2.36
C ARG A 139 -5.06 -9.66 -2.19
N PHE A 140 -5.38 -8.37 -2.37
CA PHE A 140 -4.44 -7.27 -2.15
C PHE A 140 -3.86 -7.30 -0.73
N TRP A 141 -4.69 -7.48 0.30
CA TRP A 141 -4.22 -7.57 1.69
C TRP A 141 -3.37 -8.81 1.97
N GLN A 142 -3.75 -9.96 1.39
CA GLN A 142 -2.97 -11.20 1.49
C GLN A 142 -1.59 -11.04 0.84
N ASP A 143 -1.54 -10.49 -0.37
CA ASP A 143 -0.30 -10.19 -1.09
C ASP A 143 0.55 -9.16 -0.33
N ALA A 144 -0.07 -8.13 0.28
CA ALA A 144 0.60 -7.13 1.10
C ALA A 144 1.34 -7.77 2.29
N ARG A 145 0.62 -8.63 3.03
CA ARG A 145 1.17 -9.33 4.19
C ARG A 145 2.28 -10.29 3.78
N ALA A 146 2.03 -11.12 2.77
CA ALA A 146 2.99 -12.11 2.32
C ALA A 146 4.28 -11.46 1.77
N SER A 147 4.15 -10.34 1.04
CA SER A 147 5.29 -9.55 0.54
C SER A 147 6.09 -8.91 1.68
N THR A 148 5.40 -8.28 2.63
CA THR A 148 5.99 -7.60 3.79
C THR A 148 6.78 -8.57 4.68
N LEU A 149 6.22 -9.76 4.93
CA LEU A 149 6.85 -10.80 5.77
C LEU A 149 7.86 -11.66 5.01
N GLY A 150 8.13 -11.36 3.73
CA GLY A 150 9.09 -12.12 2.93
C GLY A 150 8.67 -13.56 2.61
N MET A 151 7.38 -13.89 2.74
CA MET A 151 6.84 -15.23 2.49
C MET A 151 6.72 -15.55 0.99
N VAL A 152 6.76 -14.54 0.12
CA VAL A 152 6.73 -14.72 -1.34
C VAL A 152 8.15 -14.57 -1.87
N PRO A 153 8.74 -15.60 -2.50
CA PRO A 153 9.95 -15.44 -3.28
C PRO A 153 9.70 -14.33 -4.30
N ARG A 154 10.56 -13.30 -4.36
CA ARG A 154 10.43 -12.22 -5.37
C ARG A 154 10.19 -12.90 -6.72
N PRO A 155 9.01 -12.79 -7.33
CA PRO A 155 8.73 -13.55 -8.53
C PRO A 155 9.63 -12.99 -9.63
N SER A 156 10.64 -13.77 -10.01
CA SER A 156 11.53 -13.51 -11.16
C SER A 156 10.78 -13.50 -12.50
N GLY A 157 9.45 -13.65 -12.48
CA GLY A 157 8.60 -13.67 -13.68
C GLY A 157 7.20 -13.06 -13.53
N ARG A 158 6.87 -12.28 -12.48
CA ARG A 158 5.63 -11.48 -12.54
C ARG A 158 5.83 -10.35 -13.56
N PRO A 159 4.88 -10.11 -14.48
CA PRO A 159 4.98 -9.03 -15.45
C PRO A 159 5.30 -7.71 -14.73
N ARG A 160 6.28 -6.95 -15.27
CA ARG A 160 6.61 -5.60 -14.83
C ARG A 160 5.32 -4.78 -14.77
N GLY A 161 4.80 -4.50 -13.57
CA GLY A 161 3.61 -3.65 -13.43
C GLY A 161 2.94 -3.71 -12.07
N VAL A 162 2.70 -4.90 -11.52
CA VAL A 162 1.99 -5.02 -10.23
C VAL A 162 2.86 -5.71 -9.20
N ARG A 163 3.72 -4.93 -8.56
CA ARG A 163 4.45 -5.40 -7.38
C ARG A 163 3.50 -5.30 -6.19
N ALA A 164 3.30 -6.42 -5.49
CA ALA A 164 2.53 -6.44 -4.24
C ALA A 164 3.06 -5.34 -3.31
N PRO A 165 2.16 -4.58 -2.65
CA PRO A 165 2.58 -3.55 -1.70
C PRO A 165 3.50 -4.19 -0.65
N ASP A 166 4.64 -3.56 -0.40
CA ASP A 166 5.64 -4.07 0.54
C ASP A 166 5.94 -2.97 1.54
N LEU A 167 5.43 -3.14 2.76
CA LEU A 167 5.50 -2.14 3.81
C LEU A 167 6.93 -1.88 4.28
N ARG A 168 7.89 -2.77 3.97
CA ARG A 168 9.32 -2.50 4.20
C ARG A 168 9.83 -1.28 3.42
N ASN A 169 9.13 -0.88 2.36
CA ASN A 169 9.44 0.30 1.55
C ASN A 169 8.59 1.53 1.92
N PHE A 170 7.81 1.48 3.00
CA PHE A 170 7.04 2.63 3.46
C PHE A 170 7.94 3.56 4.27
N ALA A 171 8.19 4.77 3.75
CA ALA A 171 9.06 5.76 4.38
C ALA A 171 8.29 6.84 5.18
N ALA A 172 6.99 6.67 5.42
CA ALA A 172 6.16 7.62 6.17
C ALA A 172 6.16 9.08 5.68
N THR A 173 6.51 9.37 4.42
CA THR A 173 6.43 10.74 3.86
C THR A 173 5.01 11.22 3.52
N LYS A 174 4.04 10.33 3.70
CA LYS A 174 2.59 10.55 3.54
C LYS A 174 1.84 9.59 4.47
N PRO A 175 0.54 9.81 4.72
CA PRO A 175 -0.25 8.89 5.53
C PRO A 175 -0.31 7.48 4.93
N LEU A 176 -0.26 6.46 5.78
CA LEU A 176 -0.24 5.06 5.37
C LEU A 176 -1.46 4.68 4.51
N ARG A 177 -2.64 5.24 4.83
CA ARG A 177 -3.87 5.05 4.03
C ARG A 177 -3.70 5.44 2.57
N HIS A 178 -3.09 6.59 2.31
CA HIS A 178 -2.92 7.13 0.96
C HIS A 178 -1.88 6.31 0.20
N TRP A 179 -0.78 5.98 0.86
CA TRP A 179 0.27 5.15 0.29
C TRP A 179 -0.23 3.77 -0.14
N LEU A 180 -1.11 3.16 0.67
CA LEU A 180 -1.76 1.88 0.34
C LEU A 180 -2.82 2.04 -0.76
N ALA A 181 -3.63 3.09 -0.71
CA ALA A 181 -4.66 3.35 -1.71
C ALA A 181 -4.06 3.58 -3.10
N GLU A 182 -2.97 4.33 -3.22
CA GLU A 182 -2.23 4.51 -4.48
C GLU A 182 -1.81 3.16 -5.09
N ARG A 183 -1.35 2.23 -4.26
CA ARG A 183 -0.93 0.89 -4.70
C ARG A 183 -2.10 0.00 -5.07
N LEU A 184 -3.19 0.07 -4.31
CA LEU A 184 -4.43 -0.63 -4.63
C LEU A 184 -4.95 -0.18 -5.99
N LEU A 185 -5.07 1.14 -6.19
CA LEU A 185 -5.59 1.71 -7.42
C LEU A 185 -4.68 1.39 -8.61
N GLY A 186 -3.37 1.52 -8.49
CA GLY A 186 -2.44 1.13 -9.56
C GLY A 186 -2.50 -0.37 -9.89
N SER A 187 -2.69 -1.22 -8.88
CA SER A 187 -2.90 -2.66 -9.08
C SER A 187 -4.21 -2.95 -9.81
N LEU A 188 -5.27 -2.22 -9.45
CA LEU A 188 -6.60 -2.34 -10.01
C LEU A 188 -6.65 -1.88 -11.47
N GLU A 189 -6.00 -0.76 -11.80
CA GLU A 189 -5.89 -0.25 -13.17
C GLU A 189 -5.17 -1.25 -14.07
N THR A 190 -4.12 -1.90 -13.56
CA THR A 190 -3.43 -2.94 -14.33
C THR A 190 -4.31 -4.18 -14.53
N GLU A 191 -5.13 -4.54 -13.55
CA GLU A 191 -6.08 -5.66 -13.67
C GLU A 191 -7.17 -5.36 -14.71
N LEU A 192 -7.71 -4.14 -14.69
CA LEU A 192 -8.70 -3.66 -15.66
C LEU A 192 -8.12 -3.63 -17.09
N GLY A 193 -6.89 -3.12 -17.25
CA GLY A 193 -6.21 -3.12 -18.55
C GLY A 193 -5.97 -4.55 -19.07
N ARG A 194 -5.55 -5.48 -18.20
CA ARG A 194 -5.39 -6.89 -18.58
C ARG A 194 -6.70 -7.54 -18.99
N ALA A 195 -7.79 -7.24 -18.29
CA ALA A 195 -9.13 -7.74 -18.63
C ALA A 195 -9.60 -7.22 -19.99
N ALA A 196 -9.40 -5.92 -20.28
CA ALA A 196 -9.73 -5.34 -21.58
C ALA A 196 -8.95 -6.00 -22.73
N SER A 197 -7.63 -6.12 -22.60
CA SER A 197 -6.81 -6.79 -23.62
C SER A 197 -7.09 -8.29 -23.76
N ALA A 198 -7.69 -8.94 -22.76
CA ALA A 198 -8.13 -10.33 -22.85
C ALA A 198 -9.47 -10.43 -23.59
N ALA A 199 -10.39 -9.51 -23.36
CA ALA A 199 -11.66 -9.41 -24.08
C ALA A 199 -11.43 -9.15 -25.58
N GLU A 200 -10.57 -8.19 -25.94
CA GLU A 200 -10.21 -7.90 -27.34
C GLU A 200 -9.63 -9.14 -28.06
N ARG A 201 -8.80 -9.94 -27.37
CA ARG A 201 -8.27 -11.19 -27.93
C ARG A 201 -9.34 -12.25 -28.12
N LEU A 202 -10.31 -12.33 -27.22
CA LEU A 202 -11.44 -13.25 -27.34
C LEU A 202 -12.37 -12.86 -28.49
N ASP A 203 -12.67 -11.57 -28.63
CA ASP A 203 -13.47 -11.04 -29.74
C ASP A 203 -12.77 -11.31 -31.08
N ALA A 204 -11.46 -11.06 -31.19
CA ALA A 204 -10.69 -11.39 -32.38
C ALA A 204 -10.71 -12.90 -32.71
N VAL A 205 -10.62 -13.77 -31.69
CA VAL A 205 -10.73 -15.24 -31.89
C VAL A 205 -12.15 -15.64 -32.30
N GLN A 206 -13.17 -14.96 -31.79
CA GLN A 206 -14.57 -15.22 -32.12
C GLN A 206 -14.89 -14.75 -33.54
N GLU A 207 -14.40 -13.59 -33.98
CA GLU A 207 -14.48 -13.13 -35.37
C GLU A 207 -13.78 -14.09 -36.34
N VAL A 208 -12.58 -14.59 -35.99
CA VAL A 208 -11.90 -15.61 -36.82
C VAL A 208 -12.70 -16.92 -36.89
N ARG A 209 -13.45 -17.27 -35.84
CA ARG A 209 -14.33 -18.44 -35.85
C ARG A 209 -15.61 -18.22 -36.66
N THR A 210 -16.21 -17.03 -36.63
CA THR A 210 -17.42 -16.73 -37.42
C THR A 210 -17.12 -16.61 -38.91
N LEU A 211 -15.93 -16.13 -39.29
CA LEU A 211 -15.48 -16.11 -40.70
C LEU A 211 -15.17 -17.50 -41.27
N ARG A 212 -15.03 -18.54 -40.44
CA ARG A 212 -14.73 -19.93 -40.86
C ARG A 212 -15.95 -20.85 -40.89
N LEU A 213 -17.14 -20.36 -40.57
CA LEU A 213 -18.37 -21.14 -40.73
C LEU A 213 -18.88 -20.99 -42.16
N PRO A 214 -18.80 -22.02 -43.04
CA PRO A 214 -19.48 -21.97 -44.32
C PRO A 214 -20.99 -21.87 -44.04
N ALA A 215 -21.63 -20.87 -44.65
CA ALA A 215 -23.08 -20.81 -44.75
C ALA A 215 -23.56 -22.08 -45.47
N HIS A 216 -24.00 -23.09 -44.72
CA HIS A 216 -24.83 -24.14 -45.31
C HIS A 216 -26.14 -23.48 -45.71
N GLY A 217 -26.19 -23.04 -46.97
CA GLY A 217 -27.38 -22.62 -47.65
C GLY A 217 -28.40 -23.74 -47.54
N TYR A 218 -29.49 -23.48 -46.81
CA TYR A 218 -30.73 -24.22 -46.97
C TYR A 218 -31.22 -23.96 -48.40
N VAL A 219 -30.89 -24.87 -49.33
CA VAL A 219 -31.56 -24.94 -50.63
C VAL A 219 -32.94 -25.52 -50.35
N SER A 220 -33.94 -24.64 -50.38
CA SER A 220 -35.34 -25.00 -50.42
C SER A 220 -35.62 -25.71 -51.74
N ALA A 221 -35.84 -27.02 -51.70
CA ALA A 221 -36.35 -27.77 -52.84
C ALA A 221 -37.88 -27.73 -52.77
N GLU A 222 -38.46 -26.73 -53.43
CA GLU A 222 -39.82 -26.84 -53.97
C GLU A 222 -39.83 -27.95 -55.02
N ALA A 223 -40.62 -29.00 -54.80
CA ALA A 223 -41.00 -29.96 -55.81
C ALA A 223 -42.53 -30.01 -55.88
N THR A 224 -43.04 -29.31 -56.87
CA THR A 224 -44.45 -29.26 -57.29
C THR A 224 -44.78 -30.45 -58.21
N ALA A 225 -46.03 -30.92 -58.12
CA ALA A 225 -46.75 -31.86 -59.01
C ALA A 225 -46.29 -33.34 -58.97
N THR A 226 -47.17 -34.33 -58.82
CA THR A 226 -48.50 -34.52 -59.45
C THR A 226 -49.41 -35.37 -58.57
#